data_AF-A0A0D1MBT4-F1
#
_entry.id   AF-A0A0D1MBT4-F1
#
_cell.length_a   1.000
_cell.length_b   1.000
_cell.length_c   1.000
_cell.angle_alpha   90.00
_cell.angle_beta   90.00
_cell.angle_gamma   90.00
#
_symmetry.space_group_name_H-M   'P 1'
#
loop_
_entity.id
_entity.type
_entity.pdbx_description
1 polymer ?
#
loop_
_entity_poly.entity_id
_entity_poly.type
_entity_poly.pdbx_seq_one_letter_code
_entity_poly.pdbx_strand_id
1 'polypeptide(L)' 'MKGMHPGDIVMDQDGRIAGMVAGDVVIRPGCDVRISGMVAGDVYVEEGARARISGMVSGRVFNDGGAVRVSGMIGG' A
#
# COMPACT_ATOMS: atom_id res chain seq x y z
N MET A 1 -7.21 -5.92 6.61
CA MET A 1 -7.95 -5.00 7.50
C MET A 1 -9.19 -4.42 6.82
N LYS A 2 -10.31 -4.33 7.56
CA LYS A 2 -11.52 -3.55 7.21
C LYS A 2 -11.73 -2.52 8.35
N GLY A 3 -12.03 -1.26 8.04
CA GLY A 3 -12.11 -0.17 9.03
C GLY A 3 -11.12 0.98 8.75
N MET A 4 -11.01 1.92 9.68
CA MET A 4 -10.05 3.04 9.63
C MET A 4 -8.82 2.72 10.48
N HIS A 5 -7.61 2.89 9.92
CA HIS A 5 -6.36 2.89 10.66
C HIS A 5 -5.84 4.34 10.77
N PRO A 6 -5.65 4.88 11.99
CA PRO A 6 -5.40 6.31 12.19
C PRO A 6 -3.99 6.78 11.85
N GLY A 7 -3.07 5.88 11.51
CA GLY A 7 -1.70 6.23 11.17
C GLY A 7 -1.09 5.22 10.20
N ASP A 8 0.23 5.15 10.20
CA ASP A 8 0.99 4.34 9.25
C ASP A 8 0.78 2.84 9.49
N ILE A 9 0.90 2.05 8.43
CA ILE A 9 0.90 0.60 8.48
C ILE A 9 2.20 0.07 7.89
N VAL A 10 2.88 -0.79 8.65
CA VAL A 10 3.96 -1.63 8.12
C VAL A 10 3.38 -3.02 7.83
N MET A 11 3.47 -3.44 6.58
CA MET A 11 3.13 -4.78 6.13
C MET A 11 4.42 -5.60 6.09
N ASP A 12 4.68 -6.34 7.17
CA ASP A 12 5.81 -7.27 7.35
C ASP A 12 5.44 -8.73 7.07
N GLN A 13 4.24 -8.95 6.56
CA GLN A 13 3.70 -10.22 6.12
C GLN A 13 2.68 -10.01 5.00
N ASP A 14 2.44 -11.05 4.22
CA ASP A 14 1.42 -11.04 3.15
C ASP A 14 0.06 -10.60 3.68
N GLY A 15 -0.70 -9.86 2.87
CA GLY A 15 -2.00 -9.43 3.34
C GLY A 15 -2.81 -8.53 2.43
N ARG A 16 -3.86 -7.96 3.04
CA ARG A 16 -4.81 -7.10 2.34
C ARG A 16 -5.22 -5.89 3.19
N ILE A 17 -5.18 -4.72 2.55
CA ILE A 17 -5.76 -3.47 3.05
C ILE A 17 -7.03 -3.19 2.24
N ALA A 18 -8.19 -3.29 2.88
CA ALA A 18 -9.49 -3.01 2.25
C ALA A 18 -10.21 -1.82 2.88
N GLY A 19 -9.72 -1.33 4.03
CA GLY A 19 -10.22 -0.15 4.72
C GLY A 19 -9.46 1.13 4.35
N MET A 20 -9.58 2.14 5.20
CA MET A 20 -8.84 3.40 5.06
C MET A 20 -7.60 3.40 5.96
N VAL A 21 -6.48 3.86 5.43
CA VAL A 21 -5.24 4.15 6.17
C VAL A 21 -5.04 5.65 6.11
N ALA A 22 -5.00 6.32 7.27
CA ALA A 22 -4.85 7.76 7.35
C ALA A 22 -3.40 8.23 7.16
N GLY A 23 -2.43 7.33 7.34
CA GLY A 23 -1.01 7.59 7.10
C GLY A 23 -0.46 6.82 5.89
N ASP A 24 0.83 6.51 5.97
CA ASP A 24 1.59 5.82 4.94
C ASP A 24 1.44 4.29 5.05
N VAL A 25 1.74 3.60 3.95
CA VAL A 25 1.87 2.14 3.95
C VAL A 25 3.26 1.75 3.49
N VAL A 26 3.98 0.98 4.31
CA VAL A 26 5.28 0.40 3.95
C VAL A 26 5.10 -1.10 3.76
N ILE A 27 5.46 -1.62 2.59
CA ILE A 27 5.44 -3.06 2.29
C ILE A 27 6.88 -3.57 2.31
N ARG A 28 7.18 -4.41 3.30
CA ARG A 28 8.51 -4.97 3.56
C ARG A 28 8.93 -6.00 2.49
N PRO A 29 10.23 -6.34 2.42
CA PRO A 29 10.76 -7.20 1.37
C PRO A 29 10.09 -8.57 1.40
N GLY A 30 9.84 -9.12 0.22
CA GLY A 30 9.25 -10.46 0.05
C GLY A 30 7.75 -10.57 0.36
N CYS A 31 7.08 -9.50 0.80
CA CYS A 31 5.64 -9.53 1.09
C CYS A 31 4.79 -9.29 -0.17
N ASP A 32 3.66 -10.01 -0.30
CA ASP A 32 2.62 -9.76 -1.30
C ASP A 32 1.39 -9.11 -0.65
N VAL A 33 1.13 -7.85 -1.01
CA VAL A 33 0.07 -7.04 -0.43
C VAL A 33 -0.90 -6.53 -1.48
N ARG A 34 -2.18 -6.73 -1.22
CA ARG A 34 -3.28 -6.16 -2.01
C ARG A 34 -3.91 -4.96 -1.29
N ILE A 35 -3.89 -3.80 -1.94
CA ILE A 35 -4.53 -2.57 -1.47
C ILE A 35 -5.77 -2.32 -2.34
N SER A 36 -6.95 -2.58 -1.77
CA SER A 36 -8.23 -2.28 -2.41
C SER A 36 -8.99 -1.13 -1.72
N GLY A 37 -8.45 -0.60 -0.62
CA GLY A 37 -9.03 0.50 0.14
C GLY A 37 -8.40 1.85 -0.21
N MET A 38 -8.40 2.78 0.73
CA MET A 38 -7.80 4.11 0.57
C MET A 38 -6.57 4.25 1.45
N VAL A 39 -5.49 4.82 0.89
CA VAL A 39 -4.32 5.27 1.62
C VAL A 39 -4.24 6.78 1.44
N ALA A 40 -4.33 7.53 2.55
CA ALA A 40 -4.28 8.99 2.51
C ALA A 40 -2.85 9.53 2.34
N GLY A 41 -1.85 8.75 2.77
CA GLY A 41 -0.44 9.06 2.58
C GLY A 41 0.16 8.42 1.33
N ASP A 42 1.44 8.12 1.43
CA ASP A 42 2.27 7.48 0.43
C ASP A 42 2.30 5.95 0.61
N VAL A 43 2.63 5.22 -0.46
CA VAL A 43 2.89 3.77 -0.41
C VAL A 43 4.33 3.50 -0.80
N TYR A 44 5.08 2.85 0.08
CA TYR A 44 6.47 2.43 -0.13
C TYR A 44 6.50 0.93 -0.35
N VAL A 45 7.08 0.50 -1.47
CA VAL A 45 7.20 -0.91 -1.83
C VAL A 45 8.68 -1.25 -1.89
N GLU A 46 9.16 -1.93 -0.86
CA GLU A 46 10.58 -2.28 -0.71
C GLU A 46 10.99 -3.40 -1.67
N GLU A 47 12.31 -3.64 -1.78
CA GLU A 47 12.90 -4.60 -2.70
C GLU A 47 12.27 -5.99 -2.59
N GLY A 48 11.93 -6.59 -3.74
CA GLY A 48 11.34 -7.94 -3.77
C GLY A 48 9.91 -8.05 -3.24
N ALA A 49 9.32 -6.96 -2.72
CA ALA A 49 7.91 -6.91 -2.36
C ALA A 49 7.00 -6.84 -3.60
N ARG A 50 5.73 -7.20 -3.43
CA ARG A 50 4.70 -7.12 -4.46
C ARG A 50 3.50 -6.33 -3.96
N ALA A 51 3.13 -5.28 -4.68
CA ALA A 51 1.96 -4.46 -4.35
C ALA A 51 0.94 -4.51 -5.49
N ARG A 52 -0.29 -4.92 -5.20
CA ARG A 52 -1.43 -4.79 -6.13
C ARG A 52 -2.42 -3.75 -5.61
N ILE A 53 -2.43 -2.59 -6.25
CA ILE A 53 -3.22 -1.43 -5.84
C ILE A 53 -4.39 -1.26 -6.79
N SER A 54 -5.58 -1.62 -6.32
CA SER A 54 -6.85 -1.38 -7.03
C SER A 54 -7.70 -0.29 -6.39
N GLY A 55 -7.28 0.20 -5.22
CA GLY A 55 -7.92 1.30 -4.49
C GLY A 55 -7.34 2.68 -4.85
N MET A 56 -7.40 3.60 -3.89
CA MET A 56 -6.89 4.96 -4.06
C MET A 56 -5.68 5.19 -3.15
N VAL A 57 -4.64 5.82 -3.69
CA VAL A 57 -3.53 6.39 -2.92
C VAL A 57 -3.55 7.90 -3.18
N SER A 58 -3.77 8.69 -2.14
CA SER A 58 -3.84 10.15 -2.28
C SER A 58 -2.45 10.77 -2.49
N GLY A 59 -1.42 10.18 -1.91
CA GLY A 59 -0.03 10.52 -2.19
C GLY A 59 0.54 9.80 -3.41
N ARG A 60 1.81 9.41 -3.29
CA ARG A 60 2.64 8.75 -4.30
C ARG A 60 2.85 7.28 -3.98
N VAL A 61 3.32 6.55 -4.99
CA VAL A 61 3.81 5.17 -4.81
C VAL A 61 5.29 5.14 -5.13
N PHE A 62 6.11 4.87 -4.12
CA PHE A 62 7.54 4.65 -4.24
C PHE A 62 7.81 3.16 -4.43
N ASN A 63 8.52 2.82 -5.49
CA ASN A 63 8.88 1.43 -5.80
C ASN A 63 10.41 1.27 -5.76
N ASP A 64 10.92 0.82 -4.62
CA ASP A 64 12.35 0.71 -4.33
C ASP A 64 12.85 -0.71 -4.64
N GLY A 65 12.61 -1.17 -5.87
CA GLY A 65 13.03 -2.50 -6.35
C GLY A 65 11.98 -3.61 -6.17
N GLY A 66 10.75 -3.26 -5.81
CA GLY A 66 9.61 -4.17 -5.78
C GLY A 66 8.86 -4.28 -7.12
N ALA A 67 7.75 -5.01 -7.10
CA ALA A 67 6.83 -5.12 -8.22
C ALA A 67 5.48 -4.47 -7.89
N VAL A 68 5.17 -3.36 -8.55
CA VAL A 68 3.92 -2.62 -8.35
C VAL A 68 2.99 -2.79 -9.55
N ARG A 69 1.74 -3.16 -9.29
CA ARG A 69 0.66 -3.10 -10.28
C ARG A 69 -0.48 -2.25 -9.79
N VAL A 70 -0.73 -1.16 -10.51
CA VAL A 70 -1.84 -0.23 -10.24
C VAL A 70 -2.95 -0.45 -11.26
N SER A 71 -4.17 -0.60 -10.77
CA SER A 71 -5.41 -0.52 -11.55
C SER A 71 -6.42 0.47 -10.95
N GLY A 72 -6.04 1.13 -9.85
CA GLY A 72 -6.81 2.19 -9.20
C GLY A 72 -6.25 3.58 -9.54
N MET A 73 -6.41 4.52 -8.61
CA MET A 73 -6.02 5.93 -8.79
C MET A 73 -4.90 6.32 -7.83
N ILE A 74 -3.87 6.99 -8.36
CA ILE A 74 -2.79 7.61 -7.59
C ILE A 74 -2.90 9.12 -7.79
N GLY A 75 -2.87 9.88 -6.69
CA GLY A 75 -3.14 11.32 -6.71
C GLY A 75 -1.92 12.20 -6.96
N GLY A 76 -0.73 11.79 -6.51
CA GLY A 76 0.52 12.57 -6.58
C GLY A 76 1.57 12.05 -7.55
#